data_AF-A0A946I5J7-F1
#
_entry.id   AF-A0A946I5J7-F1
#
_cell.length_a   1.000
_cell.length_b   1.000
_cell.length_c   1.000
_cell.angle_alpha   90.00
_cell.angle_beta   90.00
_cell.angle_gamma   90.00
#
_symmetry.space_group_name_H-M   'P 1'
#
loop_
_entity.id
_entity.type
_entity.pdbx_description
1 polymer ?
#
loop_
_entity_poly.entity_id
_entity_poly.type
_entity_poly.pdbx_seq_one_letter_code
_entity_poly.pdbx_strand_id
1 'polypeptide(L)' 'MTVKSIQTLVSEAMQEIKTINADEAFKMVEDNNCNLIDIREARELEKTGSVENSVHISRGMMEIFLDPN' A
#
# COMPACT_ATOMS: atom_id res chain seq x y z
N MET A 1 15.01 7.41 25.61
CA MET A 1 14.86 6.80 24.27
C MET A 1 14.90 7.91 23.24
N THR A 2 15.78 7.83 22.24
CA THR A 2 15.79 8.78 21.12
C THR A 2 14.66 8.41 20.18
N VAL A 3 13.68 9.29 20.01
CA VAL A 3 12.58 9.09 19.07
C VAL A 3 13.14 9.27 17.66
N LYS A 4 13.00 8.25 16.81
CA LYS A 4 13.39 8.35 15.40
C LYS A 4 12.51 9.40 14.70
N SER A 5 13.09 10.15 13.77
CA SER A 5 12.30 11.04 12.92
C SER A 5 11.44 10.24 11.95
N ILE A 6 10.35 10.84 11.47
CA ILE A 6 9.49 10.23 10.45
C ILE A 6 10.30 9.92 9.19
N GLN A 7 11.21 10.81 8.80
CA GLN A 7 12.07 10.62 7.63
C GLN A 7 12.98 9.41 7.79
N THR A 8 13.55 9.18 8.98
CA THR A 8 14.36 8.00 9.26
C THR A 8 13.53 6.73 9.14
N LEU A 9 12.32 6.70 9.72
CA LEU A 9 11.42 5.55 9.65
C LEU A 9 11.03 5.20 8.21
N VAL A 10 10.72 6.21 7.38
CA VAL A 10 10.39 5.99 5.96
C VAL A 10 11.60 5.47 5.20
N SER A 11 12.80 6.04 5.43
CA SER A 11 14.03 5.61 4.75
C SER A 11 14.41 4.17 5.09
N GLU A 12 14.24 3.76 6.34
CA GLU A 12 14.46 2.37 6.78
C GLU A 12 13.46 1.43 6.09
N ALA A 13 12.16 1.74 6.11
CA ALA A 13 11.15 0.93 5.45
C ALA A 13 11.38 0.78 3.94
N MET A 14 11.80 1.86 3.26
CA MET A 14 12.10 1.83 1.82
C MET A 14 13.30 0.95 1.46
N GLN A 15 14.19 0.64 2.41
CA GLN A 15 15.30 -0.29 2.19
C GLN A 15 14.88 -1.76 2.36
N GLU A 16 13.81 -2.02 3.09
CA GLU A 16 13.29 -3.37 3.34
C GLU A 16 12.26 -3.82 2.29
N ILE A 17 11.59 -2.87 1.62
CA ILE A 17 10.55 -3.16 0.63
C ILE A 17 11.05 -2.98 -0.81
N LYS A 18 10.45 -3.72 -1.74
CA LYS A 18 10.63 -3.50 -3.17
C LYS A 18 9.65 -2.42 -3.65
N THR A 19 10.19 -1.29 -4.10
CA THR A 19 9.40 -0.28 -4.83
C THR A 19 9.35 -0.65 -6.31
N ILE A 20 8.16 -0.68 -6.88
CA ILE A 20 7.92 -0.90 -8.32
C ILE A 20 7.27 0.34 -8.94
N ASN A 21 7.40 0.51 -10.25
CA ASN A 21 6.71 1.58 -10.96
C ASN A 21 5.27 1.18 -11.36
N ALA A 22 4.50 2.14 -11.87
CA ALA A 22 3.09 1.94 -12.23
C ALA A 22 2.90 0.92 -13.36
N ASP A 23 3.76 0.92 -14.38
CA ASP A 23 3.68 0.00 -15.51
C ASP A 23 3.97 -1.45 -15.09
N GLU A 24 4.93 -1.65 -14.18
CA GLU A 24 5.22 -2.95 -13.58
C GLU A 24 4.05 -3.44 -12.74
N ALA A 25 3.47 -2.57 -11.91
CA ALA A 25 2.30 -2.91 -11.10
C ALA A 25 1.10 -3.30 -11.97
N PHE A 26 0.84 -2.55 -13.04
CA PHE A 26 -0.25 -2.82 -13.98
C PHE A 26 -0.10 -4.21 -14.62
N LYS A 27 1.09 -4.55 -15.12
CA LYS A 27 1.37 -5.89 -15.69
C LYS A 27 1.12 -7.01 -14.67
N MET A 28 1.55 -6.83 -13.41
CA MET A 28 1.34 -7.85 -12.38
C MET A 28 -0.15 -8.09 -12.09
N VAL A 29 -0.97 -7.04 -12.16
CA VAL A 29 -2.43 -7.13 -12.01
C VAL A 29 -3.05 -7.84 -13.22
N GLU A 30 -2.67 -7.47 -14.45
CA GLU A 30 -3.15 -8.13 -15.68
C GLU A 30 -2.81 -9.63 -15.70
N ASP A 31 -1.61 -9.99 -15.25
CA ASP A 31 -1.13 -11.37 -15.17
C ASP A 31 -1.74 -12.15 -14.00
N ASN A 32 -2.64 -11.55 -13.20
CA ASN A 32 -3.21 -12.13 -11.98
C ASN A 32 -2.15 -12.63 -10.98
N ASN A 33 -0.98 -11.99 -10.96
CA ASN A 33 0.18 -12.37 -10.14
C ASN A 33 0.29 -11.57 -8.84
N CYS A 34 -0.64 -10.65 -8.57
CA CYS A 34 -0.67 -9.89 -7.32
C CYS A 34 -2.08 -9.48 -6.90
N ASN A 35 -2.20 -9.12 -5.63
CA ASN A 35 -3.35 -8.37 -5.10
C ASN A 35 -2.96 -6.90 -5.02
N LEU A 36 -3.73 -6.01 -5.67
CA LEU A 36 -3.52 -4.58 -5.56
C LEU A 36 -4.32 -4.02 -4.37
N ILE A 37 -3.62 -3.50 -3.36
CA ILE A 37 -4.24 -2.99 -2.13
C ILE A 37 -4.10 -1.47 -2.07
N ASP A 38 -5.21 -0.74 -1.99
CA ASP A 38 -5.24 0.72 -1.81
C ASP A 38 -5.38 1.07 -0.32
N ILE A 39 -4.30 1.61 0.25
CA ILE A 39 -4.17 1.92 1.68
C ILE A 39 -4.53 3.36 2.06
N ARG A 40 -5.01 4.17 1.11
CA ARG A 40 -5.43 5.56 1.33
C ARG A 40 -6.64 5.66 2.24
N GLU A 41 -6.98 6.86 2.70
CA GLU A 41 -8.22 7.07 3.44
C GLU A 41 -9.43 7.12 2.50
N ALA A 42 -10.61 6.68 2.96
CA ALA A 42 -11.84 6.61 2.14
C ALA A 42 -12.21 7.96 1.49
N ARG A 43 -11.95 9.08 2.17
CA ARG A 43 -12.20 10.44 1.66
C ARG A 43 -11.36 10.78 0.42
N GLU A 44 -10.18 10.19 0.29
CA GLU A 44 -9.33 10.37 -0.89
C GLU A 44 -9.89 9.62 -2.09
N LEU A 45 -10.43 8.41 -1.85
CA LEU A 45 -11.08 7.59 -2.86
C LEU A 45 -12.37 8.25 -3.38
N GLU A 46 -13.19 8.79 -2.48
CA GLU A 46 -14.41 9.53 -2.87
C GLU A 46 -14.11 10.71 -3.80
N LYS A 47 -12.96 11.35 -3.62
CA LYS A 47 -12.56 12.51 -4.41
C LYS A 47 -11.86 12.16 -5.74
N THR A 48 -11.07 11.09 -5.75
CA THR A 48 -10.13 10.80 -6.85
C THR A 48 -10.38 9.48 -7.57
N GLY A 49 -11.30 8.65 -7.05
CA GLY A 49 -11.51 7.29 -7.52
C GLY A 49 -10.43 6.32 -7.00
N SER A 50 -10.65 5.05 -7.34
CA SER A 50 -9.73 3.95 -7.08
C SER A 50 -9.21 3.38 -8.39
N VAL A 51 -8.09 2.66 -8.32
CA VAL A 51 -7.61 1.87 -9.45
C VAL A 51 -8.57 0.69 -9.67
N GLU A 52 -8.84 0.34 -10.92
CA GLU A 52 -9.66 -0.83 -11.24
C GLU A 52 -9.02 -2.11 -10.70
N ASN A 53 -9.84 -3.05 -10.22
CA ASN A 53 -9.41 -4.29 -9.58
C ASN A 53 -8.58 -4.13 -8.28
N SER A 54 -8.50 -2.92 -7.71
CA SER A 54 -7.90 -2.74 -6.38
C SER A 54 -8.88 -3.08 -5.26
N VAL A 55 -8.33 -3.61 -4.16
CA VAL A 55 -9.05 -3.81 -2.90
C VAL A 55 -8.69 -2.67 -1.97
N HIS A 56 -9.69 -1.96 -1.43
CA HIS A 56 -9.44 -0.90 -0.47
C HIS A 56 -9.36 -1.44 0.96
N ILE A 57 -8.21 -1.25 1.60
CA ILE A 57 -7.98 -1.54 3.03
C ILE A 57 -7.13 -0.39 3.58
N SER A 58 -7.71 0.50 4.40
CA SER A 58 -6.95 1.64 4.93
C SER A 58 -5.75 1.18 5.76
N ARG A 59 -4.67 1.98 5.74
CA ARG A 59 -3.42 1.64 6.44
C ARG A 59 -3.63 1.25 7.90
N GLY A 60 -4.47 1.97 8.63
CA GLY A 60 -4.69 1.72 10.07
C GLY A 60 -5.46 0.43 10.38
N MET A 61 -6.10 -0.18 9.38
CA MET A 61 -6.83 -1.43 9.54
C MET A 61 -6.12 -2.62 8.88
N MET A 62 -5.03 -2.37 8.16
CA MET A 62 -4.36 -3.37 7.33
C MET A 62 -3.87 -4.57 8.15
N GLU A 63 -3.24 -4.31 9.29
CA GLU A 63 -2.74 -5.37 10.19
C GLU A 63 -3.87 -6.25 10.73
N ILE A 64 -5.08 -5.71 10.91
CA ILE A 64 -6.23 -6.47 11.44
C ILE A 64 -6.88 -7.30 10.33
N PHE A 65 -7.00 -6.76 9.12
CA PHE A 65 -7.66 -7.45 8.01
C PHE A 65 -6.78 -8.52 7.35
N LEU A 66 -5.46 -8.36 7.42
CA LEU A 66 -4.50 -9.28 6.82
C LEU A 66 -3.87 -10.25 7.83
N ASP A 67 -4.20 -10.16 9.11
CA ASP A 67 -3.78 -11.17 10.10
C ASP A 67 -4.48 -12.50 9.76
N PRO A 68 -3.73 -13.58 9.50
CA PRO A 68 -4.31 -14.90 9.27
C PRO A 68 -4.83 -15.58 10.55
N ASN A 69 -4.66 -14.98 11.75
CA ASN A 69 -5.04 -15.55 13.04
C ASN A 69 -6.25 -14.88 13.70
#